data_AF-A0A3P6RJC0-F1
#
_entry.id   AF-A0A3P6RJC0-F1
#
_cell.length_a   1.000
_cell.length_b   1.000
_cell.length_c   1.000
_cell.angle_alpha   90.00
_cell.angle_beta   90.00
_cell.angle_gamma   90.00
#
_symmetry.space_group_name_H-M   'P 1'
#
loop_
_entity.id
_entity.type
_entity.pdbx_description
1 polymer ?
#
loop_
_entity_poly.entity_id
_entity_poly.type
_entity_poly.pdbx_seq_one_letter_code
_entity_poly.pdbx_strand_id
1 'polypeptide(L)'
;MLDSDLKTDGIRHQEANRRIDVSYFAAGILANLLLSRPWNFEPSSTTCNEALIAAVRRWPNPILTMVAYRSFSPFFALLERDDLAGAQMWAAWAIQHVCSNDRNNGYIQMLIAQGGRDVVKRLCGSKEAHPDVIQLANSILEMIENGGSSVISGDGSCTASANDFNPTSTLVA
;
A
#
# COMPACT_ATOMS: atom_id res chain seq x y z
N MET A 1 6.92 37.00 -13.88
CA MET A 1 8.10 36.13 -13.66
C MET A 1 7.83 35.06 -12.60
N LEU A 2 7.05 35.33 -11.53
CA LEU A 2 6.67 34.31 -10.53
C LEU A 2 5.64 33.26 -11.01
N ASP A 3 4.70 33.65 -11.88
CA ASP A 3 3.61 32.76 -12.34
C ASP A 3 4.06 31.64 -13.30
N SER A 4 5.14 31.86 -14.05
CA SER A 4 5.72 30.86 -14.95
C SER A 4 6.45 29.76 -14.19
N ASP A 5 7.10 30.12 -13.09
CA ASP A 5 7.89 29.19 -12.27
C ASP A 5 6.97 28.29 -11.45
N LEU A 6 5.89 28.85 -10.87
CA LEU A 6 4.83 28.08 -10.20
C LEU A 6 4.13 27.09 -11.14
N LYS A 7 3.86 27.49 -12.39
CA LYS A 7 3.28 26.58 -13.40
C LYS A 7 4.26 25.49 -13.81
N THR A 8 5.55 25.80 -13.91
CA THR A 8 6.58 24.83 -14.29
C THR A 8 6.80 23.79 -13.18
N ASP A 9 6.80 24.22 -11.92
CA ASP A 9 6.87 23.31 -10.78
C ASP A 9 5.61 22.44 -10.68
N GLY A 10 4.42 23.01 -10.91
CA GLY A 10 3.18 22.24 -11.00
C GLY A 10 3.22 21.14 -12.07
N ILE A 11 3.71 21.46 -13.28
CA ILE A 11 3.84 20.49 -14.39
C ILE A 11 4.86 19.39 -14.04
N ARG A 12 6.00 19.75 -13.44
CA ARG A 12 7.03 18.77 -13.00
C ARG A 12 6.51 17.86 -11.90
N HIS A 13 5.77 18.39 -10.94
CA HIS A 13 5.17 17.61 -9.86
C HIS A 13 4.10 16.64 -10.41
N GLN A 14 3.31 17.10 -11.37
CA GLN A 14 2.26 16.30 -12.00
C GLN A 14 2.82 15.19 -12.88
N GLU A 15 3.89 15.43 -13.64
CA GLU A 15 4.59 14.40 -14.43
C GLU A 15 5.38 13.41 -13.55
N ALA A 16 5.94 13.86 -12.43
CA ALA A 16 6.55 12.96 -11.45
C ALA A 16 5.50 12.01 -10.83
N ASN A 17 4.32 12.53 -10.49
CA ASN A 17 3.19 11.72 -9.98
C ASN A 17 2.65 10.75 -11.04
N ARG A 18 2.55 11.17 -12.30
CA ARG A 18 2.09 10.34 -13.44
C ARG A 18 3.10 9.27 -13.90
N ARG A 19 4.28 9.19 -13.27
CA ARG A 19 5.21 8.07 -13.47
C ARG A 19 5.14 7.05 -12.35
N ILE A 20 4.63 7.45 -11.19
CA ILE A 20 4.56 6.60 -10.01
C ILE A 20 3.41 5.61 -10.13
N ASP A 21 2.25 6.01 -10.65
CA ASP A 21 1.14 5.11 -10.95
C ASP A 21 1.58 3.93 -11.84
N VAL A 22 2.22 4.18 -12.97
CA VAL A 22 2.73 3.14 -13.87
C VAL A 22 3.76 2.25 -13.16
N SER A 23 4.71 2.88 -12.45
CA SER A 23 5.74 2.15 -11.71
C SER A 23 5.14 1.30 -10.59
N TYR A 24 4.10 1.80 -9.93
CA TYR A 24 3.38 1.15 -8.85
C TYR A 24 2.67 -0.12 -9.32
N PHE A 25 1.92 -0.03 -10.44
CA PHE A 25 1.23 -1.18 -11.00
C PHE A 25 2.22 -2.22 -11.55
N ALA A 26 3.27 -1.77 -12.25
CA ALA A 26 4.30 -2.68 -12.77
C ALA A 26 5.04 -3.40 -11.63
N ALA A 27 5.38 -2.70 -10.55
CA ALA A 27 5.96 -3.28 -9.35
C ALA A 27 5.03 -4.30 -8.69
N GLY A 28 3.72 -4.07 -8.71
CA GLY A 28 2.73 -5.01 -8.19
C GLY A 28 2.67 -6.33 -8.97
N ILE A 29 2.75 -6.25 -10.30
CA ILE A 29 2.86 -7.45 -11.15
C ILE A 29 4.14 -8.20 -10.78
N LEU A 30 5.28 -7.50 -10.69
CA LEU A 30 6.56 -8.12 -10.34
C LEU A 30 6.55 -8.75 -8.94
N ALA A 31 5.95 -8.08 -7.95
CA ALA A 31 5.82 -8.59 -6.59
C ALA A 31 5.02 -9.90 -6.55
N ASN A 32 3.93 -9.99 -7.32
CA ASN A 32 3.15 -11.21 -7.44
C ASN A 32 3.91 -12.31 -8.20
N LEU A 33 4.67 -11.96 -9.26
CA LEU A 33 5.52 -12.92 -9.95
C LEU A 33 6.56 -13.54 -9.01
N LEU A 34 7.12 -12.78 -8.06
CA LEU A 34 8.10 -13.28 -7.09
C LEU A 34 7.57 -14.40 -6.18
N LEU A 35 6.25 -14.52 -6.02
CA LEU A 35 5.60 -15.64 -5.33
C LEU A 35 5.69 -16.96 -6.13
N SER A 36 5.96 -16.89 -7.43
CA SER A 36 6.05 -18.07 -8.29
C SER A 36 7.27 -18.91 -7.92
N ARG A 37 7.04 -20.22 -7.78
CA ARG A 37 8.07 -21.23 -7.50
C ARG A 37 7.87 -22.45 -8.41
N PRO A 38 8.93 -23.00 -9.03
CA PRO A 38 10.29 -22.47 -9.08
C PRO A 38 10.38 -21.19 -9.94
N TRP A 39 11.34 -20.32 -9.64
CA TRP A 39 11.62 -19.13 -10.45
C TRP A 39 12.53 -19.51 -11.63
N ASN A 40 11.99 -19.47 -12.85
CA ASN A 40 12.67 -19.91 -14.07
C ASN A 40 12.80 -18.79 -15.11
N PHE A 41 12.87 -17.53 -14.66
CA PHE A 41 12.95 -16.35 -15.53
C PHE A 41 14.26 -15.59 -15.30
N GLU A 42 14.70 -14.85 -16.32
CA GLU A 42 15.72 -13.81 -16.16
C GLU A 42 15.03 -12.43 -16.10
N PRO A 43 15.49 -11.51 -15.23
CA PRO A 43 16.57 -11.67 -14.26
C PRO A 43 16.16 -12.54 -13.05
N SER A 44 17.14 -12.96 -12.24
CA SER A 44 16.90 -13.80 -11.05
C SER A 44 15.87 -13.19 -10.08
N SER A 45 15.19 -14.03 -9.28
CA SER A 45 14.23 -13.56 -8.27
C SER A 45 14.88 -12.61 -7.26
N THR A 46 16.13 -12.85 -6.90
CA THR A 46 16.90 -11.98 -5.99
C THR A 46 17.09 -10.60 -6.61
N THR A 47 17.51 -10.53 -7.87
CA THR A 47 17.68 -9.27 -8.60
C THR A 47 16.36 -8.49 -8.71
N CYS A 48 15.26 -9.17 -9.04
CA CYS A 48 13.93 -8.57 -9.08
C CYS A 48 13.49 -8.04 -7.70
N ASN A 49 13.74 -8.81 -6.64
CA ASN A 49 13.41 -8.41 -5.27
C ASN A 49 14.21 -7.17 -4.83
N GLU A 50 15.51 -7.11 -5.11
CA GLU A 50 16.35 -5.94 -4.85
C GLU A 50 15.92 -4.72 -5.67
N ALA A 51 15.54 -4.92 -6.93
CA ALA A 51 15.03 -3.85 -7.79
C ALA A 51 13.73 -3.24 -7.24
N LEU A 52 12.83 -4.07 -6.67
CA LEU A 52 11.62 -3.59 -5.99
C LEU A 52 11.96 -2.74 -4.76
N ILE A 53 12.88 -3.20 -3.90
CA ILE A 53 13.33 -2.42 -2.72
C ILE A 53 13.83 -1.04 -3.18
N ALA A 54 14.71 -1.02 -4.18
CA ALA A 54 15.28 0.21 -4.70
C ALA A 54 14.23 1.12 -5.35
N ALA A 55 13.20 0.56 -6.01
CA ALA A 55 12.11 1.33 -6.60
C ALA A 55 11.23 2.00 -5.53
N VAL A 56 10.74 1.22 -4.56
CA VAL A 56 9.84 1.72 -3.50
C VAL A 56 10.51 2.81 -2.67
N ARG A 57 11.80 2.68 -2.35
CA ARG A 57 12.59 3.73 -1.63
C ARG A 57 12.56 5.10 -2.30
N ARG A 58 12.40 5.15 -3.62
CA ARG A 58 12.45 6.39 -4.40
C ARG A 58 11.07 7.02 -4.61
N TRP A 59 9.99 6.35 -4.24
CA TRP A 59 8.66 6.89 -4.43
C TRP A 59 8.38 7.96 -3.38
N PRO A 60 7.94 9.17 -3.78
CA PRO A 60 7.42 10.15 -2.85
C PRO A 60 6.11 9.66 -2.24
N ASN A 61 5.69 10.29 -1.14
CA ASN A 61 4.35 10.05 -0.58
C ASN A 61 3.29 10.50 -1.60
N PRO A 62 2.48 9.57 -2.13
CA PRO A 62 1.48 9.89 -3.13
C PRO A 62 0.37 10.74 -2.51
N ILE A 63 0.11 11.90 -3.12
CA ILE A 63 -0.90 12.86 -2.63
C ILE A 63 -2.32 12.45 -3.06
N LEU A 64 -2.43 11.82 -4.24
CA LEU A 64 -3.70 11.45 -4.86
C LEU A 64 -3.90 9.94 -4.84
N THR A 65 -5.13 9.51 -4.56
CA THR A 65 -5.54 8.11 -4.64
C THR A 65 -5.36 7.59 -6.06
N MET A 66 -4.49 6.60 -6.25
CA MET A 66 -4.23 6.01 -7.57
C MET A 66 -5.16 4.83 -7.90
N VAL A 67 -5.61 4.13 -6.87
CA VAL A 67 -6.28 2.83 -6.96
C VAL A 67 -7.27 2.66 -5.81
N ALA A 68 -8.32 1.88 -6.04
CA ALA A 68 -9.25 1.46 -5.01
C ALA A 68 -9.26 -0.07 -4.86
N TYR A 69 -9.25 -0.53 -3.60
CA TYR A 69 -9.19 -1.96 -3.27
C TYR A 69 -10.49 -2.47 -2.66
N ARG A 70 -10.86 -3.69 -3.04
CA ARG A 70 -12.00 -4.42 -2.45
C ARG A 70 -11.58 -5.41 -1.36
N SER A 71 -10.29 -5.72 -1.26
CA SER A 71 -9.73 -6.63 -0.26
C SER A 71 -8.24 -6.38 -0.07
N PHE A 72 -7.75 -6.64 1.14
CA PHE A 72 -6.32 -6.66 1.45
C PHE A 72 -5.68 -8.05 1.35
N SER A 73 -6.47 -9.11 1.14
CA SER A 73 -5.98 -10.48 1.07
C SER A 73 -4.79 -10.68 0.10
N PRO A 74 -4.77 -10.09 -1.11
CA PRO A 74 -3.61 -10.23 -2.02
C PRO A 74 -2.30 -9.67 -1.44
N PHE A 75 -2.39 -8.64 -0.59
CA PHE A 75 -1.21 -8.04 0.05
C PHE A 75 -0.67 -8.91 1.18
N PHE A 76 -1.55 -9.58 1.93
CA PHE A 76 -1.12 -10.44 3.04
C PHE A 76 -0.22 -11.58 2.56
N ALA A 77 -0.55 -12.20 1.43
CA ALA A 77 0.29 -13.23 0.81
C ALA A 77 1.72 -12.75 0.52
N LEU A 78 1.90 -11.47 0.19
CA LEU A 78 3.22 -10.87 -0.03
C LEU A 78 3.89 -10.51 1.29
N LEU A 79 3.15 -9.96 2.25
CA LEU A 79 3.66 -9.59 3.57
C LEU A 79 4.17 -10.82 4.36
N GLU A 80 3.60 -12.00 4.15
CA GLU A 80 4.02 -13.25 4.81
C GLU A 80 5.35 -13.83 4.28
N ARG A 81 5.89 -13.30 3.17
CA ARG A 81 7.14 -13.77 2.57
C ARG A 81 8.36 -13.02 3.10
N ASP A 82 8.88 -13.47 4.23
CA ASP A 82 10.07 -12.87 4.87
C ASP A 82 11.34 -12.98 3.99
N ASP A 83 11.37 -13.90 3.01
CA ASP A 83 12.44 -14.02 2.00
C ASP A 83 12.32 -13.02 0.83
N LEU A 84 11.22 -12.27 0.72
CA LEU A 84 10.91 -11.39 -0.41
C LEU A 84 10.66 -9.94 0.06
N ALA A 85 11.67 -9.34 0.68
CA ALA A 85 11.59 -7.97 1.20
C ALA A 85 11.07 -6.93 0.20
N GLY A 86 11.41 -7.01 -1.09
CA GLY A 86 10.90 -6.10 -2.12
C GLY A 86 9.40 -6.25 -2.37
N ALA A 87 8.90 -7.49 -2.37
CA ALA A 87 7.46 -7.75 -2.43
C ALA A 87 6.73 -7.24 -1.17
N GLN A 88 7.32 -7.46 0.01
CA GLN A 88 6.79 -6.93 1.28
C GLN A 88 6.75 -5.40 1.27
N MET A 89 7.80 -4.73 0.77
CA MET A 89 7.86 -3.27 0.67
C MET A 89 6.77 -2.73 -0.26
N TRP A 90 6.57 -3.32 -1.44
CA TRP A 90 5.50 -2.91 -2.34
C TRP A 90 4.12 -3.05 -1.66
N ALA A 91 3.87 -4.19 -1.01
CA ALA A 91 2.59 -4.45 -0.36
C ALA A 91 2.32 -3.52 0.82
N ALA A 92 3.33 -3.30 1.68
CA ALA A 92 3.21 -2.38 2.81
C ALA A 92 3.01 -0.94 2.33
N TRP A 93 3.75 -0.49 1.33
CA TRP A 93 3.57 0.85 0.75
C TRP A 93 2.17 1.03 0.14
N ALA A 94 1.66 0.02 -0.57
CA ALA A 94 0.30 0.03 -1.12
C ALA A 94 -0.78 0.20 -0.04
N ILE A 95 -0.68 -0.57 1.04
CA ILE A 95 -1.57 -0.47 2.20
C ILE A 95 -1.46 0.92 2.83
N GLN A 96 -0.23 1.38 3.08
CA GLN A 96 0.01 2.70 3.67
C GLN A 96 -0.61 3.82 2.82
N HIS A 97 -0.44 3.76 1.50
CA HIS A 97 -0.99 4.74 0.56
C HIS A 97 -2.51 4.87 0.71
N VAL A 98 -3.24 3.76 0.64
CA VAL A 98 -4.71 3.83 0.69
C VAL A 98 -5.25 4.15 2.08
N CYS A 99 -4.57 3.70 3.14
CA CYS A 99 -4.93 4.03 4.53
C CYS A 99 -4.65 5.50 4.89
N SER A 100 -3.61 6.12 4.32
CA SER A 100 -3.31 7.55 4.55
C SER A 100 -4.39 8.48 4.00
N ASN A 101 -5.16 8.00 3.03
CA ASN A 101 -6.21 8.74 2.35
C ASN A 101 -7.62 8.19 2.68
N ASP A 102 -7.79 7.56 3.85
CA ASP A 102 -8.98 6.78 4.22
C ASP A 102 -10.24 7.59 4.60
N ARG A 103 -10.45 8.77 4.01
CA ARG A 103 -11.57 9.64 4.42
C ARG A 103 -12.95 9.08 4.06
N ASN A 104 -13.04 8.29 2.98
CA ASN A 104 -14.33 7.90 2.39
C ASN A 104 -14.48 6.39 2.13
N ASN A 105 -13.43 5.58 2.28
CA ASN A 105 -13.41 4.21 1.79
C ASN A 105 -13.39 3.14 2.91
N GLY A 106 -13.07 3.51 4.15
CA GLY A 106 -13.03 2.58 5.28
C GLY A 106 -11.93 1.52 5.17
N TYR A 107 -10.82 1.82 4.48
CA TYR A 107 -9.66 0.96 4.33
C TYR A 107 -9.07 0.52 5.66
N ILE A 108 -8.96 1.40 6.65
CA ILE A 108 -8.45 1.02 7.98
C ILE A 108 -9.36 -0.03 8.61
N GLN A 109 -10.68 0.17 8.52
CA GLN A 109 -11.66 -0.79 9.06
C GLN A 109 -11.63 -2.11 8.29
N MET A 110 -11.54 -2.07 6.96
CA MET A 110 -11.41 -3.26 6.13
C MET A 110 -10.10 -4.02 6.45
N LEU A 111 -8.99 -3.31 6.63
CA LEU A 111 -7.70 -3.90 6.99
C LEU A 111 -7.77 -4.62 8.34
N ILE A 112 -8.37 -3.98 9.34
CA ILE A 112 -8.58 -4.58 10.67
C ILE A 112 -9.48 -5.81 10.58
N ALA A 113 -10.63 -5.70 9.90
CA ALA A 113 -11.61 -6.77 9.78
C ALA A 113 -11.04 -8.03 9.09
N GLN A 114 -10.04 -7.86 8.22
CA GLN A 114 -9.37 -8.96 7.52
C GLN A 114 -8.13 -9.49 8.27
N GLY A 115 -7.88 -9.06 9.51
CA GLY A 115 -6.74 -9.53 10.33
C GLY A 115 -5.43 -8.79 10.07
N GLY A 116 -5.45 -7.69 9.32
CA GLY A 116 -4.26 -6.94 8.95
C GLY A 116 -3.47 -6.39 10.15
N ARG A 117 -4.14 -6.14 11.29
CA ARG A 117 -3.45 -5.68 12.50
C ARG A 117 -2.40 -6.68 12.99
N ASP A 118 -2.72 -7.96 12.98
CA ASP A 118 -1.80 -9.00 13.47
C ASP A 118 -0.66 -9.23 12.49
N VAL A 119 -0.96 -9.22 11.18
CA VAL A 119 0.04 -9.29 10.10
C VAL A 119 1.06 -8.14 10.23
N VAL A 120 0.59 -6.91 10.44
CA VAL A 120 1.44 -5.72 10.59
C VAL A 120 2.25 -5.79 11.89
N LYS A 121 1.64 -6.15 13.02
CA LYS A 121 2.35 -6.32 14.31
C LYS A 121 3.47 -7.36 14.23
N ARG A 122 3.24 -8.48 13.53
CA ARG A 122 4.28 -9.49 13.28
C ARG A 122 5.48 -8.88 12.57
N LEU A 123 5.24 -8.07 11.53
CA LEU A 123 6.32 -7.41 10.79
C LEU A 123 7.08 -6.40 11.66
N CYS A 124 6.37 -5.57 12.43
CA CYS A 124 6.99 -4.62 13.37
C CYS A 124 7.93 -5.29 14.38
N GLY A 125 7.56 -6.49 14.86
CA GLY A 125 8.35 -7.24 15.84
C GLY A 125 9.37 -8.23 15.24
N SER A 126 9.46 -8.32 13.91
CA SER A 126 10.35 -9.28 13.26
C SER A 126 11.80 -8.81 13.33
N LYS A 127 12.70 -9.70 13.72
CA LYS A 127 14.15 -9.46 13.67
C LYS A 127 14.73 -9.71 12.28
N GLU A 128 14.00 -10.46 11.47
CA GLU A 128 14.45 -11.01 10.18
C GLU A 128 13.92 -10.17 9.01
N ALA A 129 12.85 -9.39 9.25
CA ALA A 129 12.30 -8.50 8.24
C ALA A 129 13.28 -7.37 7.91
N HIS A 130 13.26 -6.96 6.65
CA HIS A 130 14.08 -5.86 6.18
C HIS A 130 13.70 -4.54 6.91
N PRO A 131 14.67 -3.69 7.34
CA PRO A 131 14.39 -2.49 8.13
C PRO A 131 13.33 -1.55 7.54
N ASP A 132 13.35 -1.33 6.22
CA ASP A 132 12.35 -0.48 5.57
C ASP A 132 10.94 -1.09 5.57
N VAL A 133 10.81 -2.42 5.56
CA VAL A 133 9.51 -3.09 5.72
C VAL A 133 8.98 -2.82 7.13
N ILE A 134 9.85 -2.91 8.14
CA ILE A 134 9.51 -2.60 9.53
C ILE A 134 9.06 -1.14 9.65
N GLN A 135 9.75 -0.20 8.99
CA GLN A 135 9.38 1.21 8.98
C GLN A 135 7.98 1.44 8.39
N LEU A 136 7.69 0.85 7.23
CA LEU A 136 6.35 0.94 6.61
C LEU A 136 5.28 0.29 7.50
N ALA A 137 5.58 -0.87 8.07
CA ALA A 137 4.68 -1.58 8.98
C ALA A 137 4.34 -0.74 10.23
N ASN A 138 5.33 -0.09 10.85
CA ASN A 138 5.10 0.81 11.98
C ASN A 138 4.17 1.96 11.60
N SER A 139 4.36 2.58 10.43
CA SER A 139 3.46 3.65 9.97
C SER A 139 2.02 3.15 9.76
N ILE A 140 1.83 1.94 9.23
CA ILE A 140 0.50 1.33 9.10
C ILE A 140 -0.11 1.06 10.48
N LEU A 141 0.69 0.56 11.44
CA LEU A 141 0.22 0.28 12.79
C LEU A 141 -0.24 1.56 13.50
N GLU A 142 0.50 2.66 13.36
CA GLU A 142 0.10 3.98 13.88
C GLU A 142 -1.24 4.44 13.27
N MET A 143 -1.45 4.23 11.97
CA MET A 143 -2.74 4.55 11.33
C MET A 143 -3.89 3.70 11.86
N ILE A 144 -3.66 2.41 12.08
CA ILE A 144 -4.65 1.51 12.71
C ILE A 144 -5.01 1.98 14.13
N GLU A 145 -4.03 2.44 14.90
CA GLU A 145 -4.23 2.89 16.28
C GLU A 145 -4.97 4.23 16.36
N ASN A 146 -4.64 5.15 15.46
CA ASN A 146 -5.31 6.44 15.37
C ASN A 146 -6.73 6.32 14.79
N GLY A 147 -6.95 5.46 13.79
CA GLY A 147 -8.26 5.24 13.16
C GLY A 147 -9.19 4.28 13.92
N GLY A 148 -8.65 3.44 14.82
CA GLY A 148 -9.44 2.50 15.62
C GLY A 148 -10.20 3.12 16.79
N SER A 149 -9.91 4.37 17.14
CA SER A 149 -10.50 5.05 18.30
C SER A 149 -11.87 5.70 18.03
N SER A 150 -12.32 5.74 16.77
CA SER A 150 -13.55 6.47 16.38
C SER A 150 -14.86 5.68 16.57
N VAL A 151 -14.84 4.45 17.10
CA VAL A 151 -16.00 3.54 17.07
C VAL A 151 -16.60 3.24 18.47
N ILE A 152 -16.07 3.77 19.57
CA ILE A 152 -16.66 3.55 20.91
C ILE A 152 -17.23 4.84 21.47
N SER A 153 -18.36 5.29 20.91
CA SER A 153 -19.37 6.13 21.58
C SER A 153 -20.59 6.26 20.66
N GLY A 154 -21.62 5.44 20.88
CA GLY A 154 -22.87 5.54 20.13
C GLY A 154 -23.70 4.28 20.23
N ASP A 155 -24.47 4.17 21.32
CA ASP A 155 -25.58 3.23 21.46
C ASP A 155 -26.57 3.41 20.30
N GLY A 156 -27.06 2.31 19.72
CA GLY A 156 -28.20 2.35 18.79
C GLY A 156 -28.03 1.58 17.47
N SER A 157 -28.49 0.32 17.48
CA SER A 157 -28.98 -0.48 16.35
C SER A 157 -29.12 0.22 15.00
N CYS A 158 -28.39 -0.24 13.97
CA CYS A 158 -28.85 -0.24 12.58
C CYS A 158 -28.13 -1.34 11.76
N THR A 159 -28.92 -2.09 11.02
CA THR A 159 -28.56 -3.21 10.14
C THR A 159 -27.60 -2.80 9.03
N ALA A 160 -26.49 -3.53 8.86
CA ALA A 160 -25.60 -3.40 7.73
C ALA A 160 -26.29 -3.91 6.44
N SER A 161 -26.88 -2.99 5.68
CA SER A 161 -27.22 -3.26 4.29
C SER A 161 -25.96 -3.08 3.46
N ALA A 162 -25.46 -4.18 2.89
CA ALA A 162 -24.51 -4.12 1.79
C ALA A 162 -25.18 -3.32 0.65
N ASN A 163 -24.62 -2.17 0.28
CA ASN A 163 -24.93 -1.52 -0.99
C ASN A 163 -23.77 -0.64 -1.45
N ASP A 164 -23.28 -1.00 -2.64
CA ASP A 164 -22.85 -0.13 -3.73
C ASP A 164 -21.70 0.84 -3.47
N PHE A 165 -20.50 0.25 -3.49
CA PHE A 165 -19.26 0.94 -3.79
C PHE A 165 -19.24 1.40 -5.25
N ASN A 166 -19.33 2.73 -5.48
CA ASN A 166 -19.17 3.33 -6.80
C ASN A 166 -17.98 4.30 -6.81
N PRO A 167 -16.77 3.87 -7.23
CA PRO A 167 -15.62 4.74 -7.33
C PRO A 167 -15.64 5.45 -8.69
N THR A 168 -16.13 6.68 -8.72
CA THR A 168 -16.01 7.52 -9.91
C THR A 168 -14.53 7.85 -10.13
N SER A 169 -13.95 7.31 -11.21
CA SER A 169 -12.60 7.58 -11.77
C SER A 169 -11.35 6.98 -11.12
N THR A 170 -11.46 5.94 -10.28
CA THR A 170 -10.27 5.23 -9.77
C THR A 170 -10.19 3.82 -10.36
N LEU A 171 -9.00 3.39 -10.79
CA LEU A 171 -8.78 2.01 -11.21
C LEU A 171 -9.12 1.09 -10.03
N VAL A 172 -10.05 0.15 -10.25
CA VAL A 172 -10.40 -0.86 -9.24
C VAL A 172 -9.53 -2.08 -9.47
N ALA A 173 -8.80 -2.49 -8.44
CA ALA A 173 -7.95 -3.67 -8.44
C ALA A 173 -8.42 -4.69 -7.37
#